data_AF-A0A3S1DNU7-F1
#
_entry.id   AF-A0A3S1DNU7-F1
#
_cell.length_a   1.000
_cell.length_b   1.000
_cell.length_c   1.000
_cell.angle_alpha   90.00
_cell.angle_beta   90.00
_cell.angle_gamma   90.00
#
_symmetry.space_group_name_H-M   'P 1'
#
loop_
_entity.id
_entity.type
_entity.pdbx_description
1 polymer ?
#
loop_
_entity_poly.entity_id
_entity_poly.type
_entity_poly.pdbx_seq_one_letter_code
_entity_poly.pdbx_strand_id
1 'polypeptide(L)'
;LYDRPATKFVASFIGTMNLLQSRFVGRDGDRLHFNAGALPLEATSETGEAPGEGAVRTIGVRPEDLLAATEAATGTAPARVSSIVFHGRTLRLHAELGQGIPVVIDAPRRAEGFQFSVGDVAHISLRRGANCPMLPS
;
A
#
# COMPACT_ATOMS: atom_id res chain seq x y z
N LEU A 1 -19.59 6.36 23.08
CA LEU A 1 -19.74 7.29 21.95
C LEU A 1 -19.52 6.49 20.68
N TYR A 2 -20.56 5.75 20.30
CA TYR A 2 -20.65 4.95 19.08
C TYR A 2 -21.67 5.66 18.21
N ASP A 3 -21.27 6.15 17.04
CA ASP A 3 -22.24 6.50 16.00
C ASP A 3 -21.59 6.48 14.61
N ARG A 4 -22.19 5.66 13.74
CA ARG A 4 -21.96 5.45 12.29
C ARG A 4 -20.89 4.43 11.86
N PRO A 5 -21.28 3.27 11.31
CA PRO A 5 -20.35 2.29 10.76
C PRO A 5 -20.01 2.68 9.32
N ALA A 6 -18.87 3.34 9.11
CA ALA A 6 -18.38 3.65 7.78
C ALA A 6 -17.31 2.62 7.39
N THR A 7 -17.73 1.71 6.51
CA THR A 7 -16.94 0.80 5.67
C THR A 7 -16.11 -0.28 6.39
N LYS A 8 -15.87 -1.39 5.71
CA LYS A 8 -14.98 -2.51 6.13
C LYS A 8 -13.53 -2.09 6.44
N PHE A 9 -13.23 -0.80 6.49
CA PHE A 9 -11.92 -0.18 6.68
C PHE A 9 -11.36 -0.34 8.10
N VAL A 10 -12.19 -0.70 9.08
CA VAL A 10 -11.76 -0.82 10.50
C VAL A 10 -11.28 -2.23 10.87
N ALA A 11 -11.33 -3.21 9.96
CA ALA A 11 -11.11 -4.61 10.30
C ALA A 11 -9.82 -5.25 9.72
N SER A 12 -8.74 -4.50 9.51
CA SER A 12 -7.41 -5.08 9.32
C SER A 12 -6.63 -5.10 10.65
N PHE A 13 -7.21 -5.75 11.67
CA PHE A 13 -6.61 -5.85 13.01
C PHE A 13 -5.68 -7.07 13.14
N ILE A 14 -4.71 -7.15 12.24
CA ILE A 14 -3.35 -7.59 12.58
C ILE A 14 -2.45 -6.40 12.23
N GLY A 15 -2.37 -5.44 13.16
CA GLY A 15 -1.40 -4.34 13.11
C GLY A 15 -1.35 -3.54 11.80
N THR A 16 -2.39 -2.76 11.48
CA THR A 16 -2.38 -1.66 10.48
C THR A 16 -1.82 -1.98 9.08
N MET A 17 -1.76 -3.24 8.64
CA MET A 17 -1.19 -3.57 7.34
C MET A 17 -2.22 -3.37 6.22
N ASN A 18 -1.77 -2.89 5.05
CA ASN A 18 -2.53 -2.95 3.81
C ASN A 18 -2.56 -4.40 3.32
N LEU A 19 -3.75 -4.95 3.06
CA LEU A 19 -3.93 -6.28 2.50
C LEU A 19 -4.37 -6.13 1.04
N LEU A 20 -3.41 -6.25 0.13
CA LEU A 20 -3.60 -5.91 -1.28
C LEU A 20 -3.77 -7.17 -2.13
N GLN A 21 -4.95 -7.33 -2.74
CA GLN A 21 -5.16 -8.31 -3.79
C GLN A 21 -4.28 -7.96 -4.98
N SER A 22 -3.29 -8.79 -5.26
CA SER A 22 -2.23 -8.48 -6.19
C SER A 22 -2.02 -9.63 -7.17
N ARG A 23 -1.87 -9.30 -8.45
CA ARG A 23 -1.62 -10.27 -9.51
C ARG A 23 -0.13 -10.56 -9.61
N PHE A 24 0.26 -11.83 -9.58
CA PHE A 24 1.64 -12.26 -9.79
C PHE A 24 2.06 -11.99 -11.23
N VAL A 25 3.21 -11.34 -11.41
CA VAL A 25 3.75 -10.93 -12.72
C VAL A 25 5.14 -11.50 -13.02
N GLY A 26 5.74 -12.22 -12.07
CA GLY A 26 7.03 -12.88 -12.26
C GLY A 26 7.88 -12.86 -10.99
N ARG A 27 9.13 -13.30 -11.12
CA ARG A 27 10.09 -13.32 -10.03
C ARG A 27 11.47 -12.91 -10.51
N ASP A 28 12.25 -12.33 -9.61
CA ASP A 28 13.68 -12.09 -9.77
C ASP A 28 14.41 -12.65 -8.55
N GLY A 29 15.14 -13.75 -8.75
CA GLY A 29 15.69 -14.56 -7.65
C GLY A 29 14.58 -15.00 -6.68
N ASP A 30 14.74 -14.61 -5.41
CA ASP A 30 13.80 -14.92 -4.31
C ASP A 30 12.69 -13.88 -4.15
N ARG A 31 12.71 -12.81 -4.95
CA ARG A 31 11.70 -11.75 -4.88
C ARG A 31 10.58 -12.03 -5.87
N LEU A 32 9.37 -12.07 -5.36
CA LEU A 32 8.16 -12.26 -6.16
C LEU A 32 7.56 -10.90 -6.49
N HIS A 33 7.24 -10.69 -7.76
CA HIS A 33 6.73 -9.42 -8.26
C HIS A 33 5.22 -9.52 -8.47
N PHE A 34 4.50 -8.52 -7.99
CA PHE A 34 3.05 -8.44 -8.07
C PHE A 34 2.59 -7.05 -8.50
N ASN A 35 1.37 -6.98 -9.02
CA ASN A 35 0.66 -5.71 -9.27
C ASN A 35 -0.64 -5.66 -8.47
N ALA A 36 -0.75 -4.71 -7.55
CA ALA A 36 -1.99 -4.33 -6.88
C ALA A 36 -2.66 -3.21 -7.69
N GLY A 37 -3.49 -3.59 -8.66
CA GLY A 37 -3.94 -2.67 -9.69
C GLY A 37 -2.74 -2.16 -10.51
N ALA A 38 -2.47 -0.85 -10.43
CA ALA A 38 -1.30 -0.24 -11.09
C ALA A 38 -0.06 -0.15 -10.18
N LEU A 39 -0.17 -0.47 -8.89
CA LEU A 39 0.94 -0.38 -7.94
C LEU A 39 1.81 -1.64 -8.02
N PRO A 40 3.07 -1.53 -8.46
CA PRO A 40 4.01 -2.64 -8.41
C PRO A 40 4.41 -2.92 -6.96
N LEU A 41 4.44 -4.20 -6.61
CA LEU A 41 4.82 -4.70 -5.30
C LEU A 41 5.88 -5.79 -5.43
N GLU A 42 6.75 -5.85 -4.44
CA GLU A 42 7.72 -6.91 -4.26
C GLU A 42 7.40 -7.63 -2.95
N ALA A 43 7.34 -8.95 -2.99
CA ALA A 43 6.98 -9.78 -1.85
C ALA A 43 7.90 -10.99 -1.70
N THR A 44 7.86 -11.59 -0.51
CA THR A 44 8.57 -12.82 -0.17
C THR A 44 7.57 -13.94 0.12
N SER A 45 7.96 -15.18 -0.19
CA SER A 45 7.20 -16.39 0.11
C SER A 45 7.91 -17.17 1.20
N GLU A 46 7.21 -17.47 2.31
CA GLU A 46 7.78 -18.26 3.41
C GLU A 46 8.05 -19.72 3.00
N THR A 47 7.29 -20.25 2.04
CA THR A 47 7.47 -21.60 1.51
C THR A 47 8.47 -21.67 0.36
N GLY A 48 8.93 -20.53 -0.14
CA GLY A 48 9.76 -20.44 -1.36
C GLY A 48 9.01 -20.72 -2.66
N GLU A 49 7.72 -21.09 -2.59
CA GLU A 49 6.92 -21.36 -3.78
C GLU A 49 6.46 -20.07 -4.44
N ALA A 50 6.61 -20.01 -5.77
CA ALA A 50 6.07 -18.95 -6.60
C ALA A 50 4.66 -19.32 -7.08
N PRO A 51 3.69 -18.39 -7.07
CA PRO A 51 2.39 -18.62 -7.69
C PRO A 51 2.51 -18.89 -9.20
N GLY A 52 1.47 -19.50 -9.78
CA GLY A 52 1.33 -19.55 -11.23
C GLY A 52 1.21 -18.14 -11.83
N GLU A 53 1.64 -17.98 -13.08
CA GLU A 53 1.56 -16.70 -13.79
C GLU A 53 0.12 -16.14 -13.78
N GLY A 54 -0.02 -14.86 -13.44
CA GLY A 54 -1.31 -14.20 -13.37
C GLY A 54 -2.17 -14.58 -12.16
N ALA A 55 -1.71 -15.46 -11.26
CA ALA A 55 -2.43 -15.80 -10.04
C ALA A 55 -2.62 -14.59 -9.13
N VAL A 56 -3.77 -14.51 -8.47
CA VAL A 56 -4.06 -13.46 -7.48
C VAL A 56 -3.67 -13.97 -6.10
N ARG A 57 -2.96 -13.14 -5.34
CA ARG A 57 -2.57 -13.40 -3.94
C ARG A 57 -2.79 -12.15 -3.10
N THR A 58 -2.96 -12.34 -1.80
CA THR A 58 -3.01 -11.23 -0.85
C THR A 58 -1.59 -10.90 -0.40
N ILE A 59 -1.15 -9.67 -0.63
CA ILE A 59 0.16 -9.18 -0.20
C ILE A 59 -0.04 -8.24 0.97
N GLY A 60 0.69 -8.50 2.06
CA GLY A 60 0.73 -7.63 3.23
C GLY A 60 1.75 -6.50 3.03
N VAL A 61 1.31 -5.24 3.09
CA VAL A 61 2.19 -4.07 2.95
C VAL A 61 2.00 -3.13 4.13
N ARG A 62 3.07 -2.85 4.88
CA ARG A 62 2.97 -1.92 6.03
C ARG A 62 2.78 -0.48 5.56
N PRO A 63 2.02 0.37 6.27
CA PRO A 63 1.81 1.76 5.86
C PRO A 63 3.09 2.56 5.70
N GLU A 64 4.09 2.31 6.56
CA GLU A 64 5.40 2.97 6.51
C GLU A 64 6.30 2.47 5.38
N ASP A 65 5.95 1.35 4.74
CA ASP A 65 6.64 0.83 3.56
C ASP A 65 6.07 1.40 2.25
N LEU A 66 4.95 2.13 2.31
CA LEU A 66 4.46 2.91 1.18
C LEU A 66 5.01 4.33 1.25
N LEU A 67 5.42 4.85 0.10
CA LEU A 67 5.89 6.22 -0.07
C LEU A 67 4.87 6.98 -0.91
N ALA A 68 4.68 8.26 -0.61
CA ALA A 68 3.82 9.15 -1.37
C ALA A 68 4.65 10.33 -1.91
N ALA A 69 4.60 10.54 -3.22
CA ALA A 69 5.22 11.67 -3.92
C ALA A 69 4.17 12.51 -4.66
N THR A 70 4.43 13.79 -4.86
CA THR A 70 3.54 14.70 -5.61
C THR A 70 3.65 14.50 -7.12
N GLU A 71 4.78 13.98 -7.60
CA GLU A 71 5.06 13.76 -9.02
C GLU A 71 5.06 12.28 -9.38
N ALA A 72 4.63 11.99 -10.61
CA ALA A 72 4.68 10.66 -11.17
C ALA A 72 6.12 10.23 -11.45
N ALA A 73 6.43 8.97 -11.15
CA ALA A 73 7.68 8.34 -11.54
C ALA A 73 7.44 6.88 -11.96
N THR A 74 8.41 6.29 -12.65
CA THR A 74 8.40 4.86 -12.97
C THR A 74 8.24 4.04 -11.69
N GLY A 75 7.31 3.09 -11.69
CA GLY A 75 7.02 2.25 -10.53
C GLY A 75 6.10 2.89 -9.49
N THR A 76 5.47 4.03 -9.81
CA THR A 76 4.43 4.65 -8.97
C THR A 76 3.03 4.39 -9.51
N ALA A 77 2.04 4.42 -8.62
CA ALA A 77 0.62 4.37 -8.97
C ALA A 77 -0.13 5.57 -8.38
N PRO A 78 -1.03 6.21 -9.14
CA PRO A 78 -1.82 7.33 -8.63
C PRO A 78 -2.86 6.85 -7.61
N ALA A 79 -2.94 7.56 -6.49
CA ALA A 79 -3.95 7.38 -5.46
C ALA A 79 -4.57 8.72 -5.08
N ARG A 80 -5.90 8.79 -5.01
CA ARG A 80 -6.60 9.99 -4.54
C ARG A 80 -6.61 10.01 -3.02
N VAL A 81 -6.09 11.07 -2.42
CA VAL A 81 -6.09 11.25 -0.96
C VAL A 81 -7.51 11.56 -0.48
N SER A 82 -8.04 10.74 0.41
CA SER A 82 -9.39 10.88 0.98
C SER A 82 -9.39 11.38 2.42
N SER A 83 -8.31 11.15 3.17
CA SER A 83 -8.15 11.67 4.54
C SER A 83 -6.69 11.76 4.94
N ILE A 84 -6.37 12.73 5.79
CA ILE A 84 -5.04 12.90 6.37
C ILE A 84 -5.24 13.08 7.88
N VAL A 85 -4.72 12.13 8.65
CA VAL A 85 -4.88 12.14 10.11
C VAL A 85 -3.53 12.13 10.81
N PHE A 86 -3.46 12.80 11.94
CA PHE A 86 -2.28 12.78 12.79
C PHE A 86 -2.15 11.43 13.51
N HIS A 87 -0.98 10.79 13.43
CA HIS A 87 -0.71 9.51 14.07
C HIS A 87 0.63 9.55 14.82
N GLY A 88 0.62 10.14 16.02
CA GLY A 88 1.80 10.23 16.89
C GLY A 88 2.90 11.11 16.32
N ARG A 89 3.86 10.55 15.58
CA ARG A 89 4.97 11.30 14.95
C ARG A 89 4.90 11.31 13.42
N THR A 90 3.91 10.62 12.85
CA THR A 90 3.66 10.52 11.41
C THR A 90 2.31 11.15 11.06
N LEU A 91 2.13 11.39 9.77
CA LEU A 91 0.82 11.62 9.17
C LEU A 91 0.38 10.31 8.52
N ARG A 92 -0.86 9.92 8.79
CA ARG A 92 -1.48 8.78 8.15
C ARG A 92 -2.39 9.27 7.04
N LEU A 93 -2.09 8.89 5.81
CA LEU A 93 -2.86 9.20 4.63
C LEU A 93 -3.75 8.00 4.33
N HIS A 94 -5.04 8.26 4.22
CA HIS A 94 -5.96 7.35 3.57
C HIS A 94 -6.09 7.80 2.13
N ALA A 95 -5.86 6.88 1.21
CA ALA A 95 -5.99 7.14 -0.21
C ALA A 95 -6.61 5.94 -0.92
N GLU A 96 -7.08 6.17 -2.14
CA GLU A 96 -7.65 5.13 -3.00
C GLU A 96 -6.86 5.07 -4.29
N LEU A 97 -6.21 3.92 -4.54
CA LEU A 97 -5.58 3.62 -5.82
C LEU A 97 -6.67 3.33 -6.86
N GLY A 98 -6.50 3.87 -8.08
CA GLY A 98 -7.26 3.49 -9.28
C GLY A 98 -8.70 3.04 -9.03
N GLN A 99 -8.96 1.74 -9.26
CA GLN A 99 -10.26 1.04 -9.18
C GLN A 99 -10.89 0.97 -7.76
N GLY A 100 -10.63 1.95 -6.89
CA GLY A 100 -11.15 2.01 -5.52
C GLY A 100 -10.43 1.09 -4.53
N ILE A 101 -9.16 0.75 -4.79
CA ILE A 101 -8.37 -0.08 -3.86
C ILE A 101 -7.88 0.82 -2.72
N PRO A 102 -8.35 0.62 -1.48
CA PRO A 102 -7.96 1.47 -0.37
C PRO A 102 -6.53 1.18 0.07
N VAL A 103 -5.78 2.24 0.36
CA VAL A 103 -4.43 2.17 0.91
C VAL A 103 -4.25 3.18 2.04
N VAL A 104 -3.43 2.79 3.01
CA VAL A 104 -3.01 3.59 4.15
C VAL A 104 -1.51 3.76 4.07
N ILE A 105 -1.03 5.00 4.15
CA ILE A 105 0.39 5.36 4.08
C ILE A 105 0.76 6.15 5.33
N ASP A 106 1.84 5.75 6.02
CA ASP A 106 2.39 6.49 7.16
C ASP A 106 3.60 7.30 6.70
N ALA A 107 3.42 8.61 6.52
CA ALA A 107 4.45 9.53 6.07
C ALA A 107 5.11 10.28 7.25
N PRO A 108 6.43 10.52 7.22
CA PRO A 108 7.08 11.34 8.24
C PRO A 108 6.60 12.79 8.15
N ARG A 109 6.41 13.43 9.30
CA ARG A 109 5.94 14.83 9.41
C ARG A 109 6.95 15.90 8.93
N ARG A 110 8.09 15.54 8.31
CA ARG A 110 9.27 16.42 8.21
C ARG A 110 8.94 17.88 7.83
N ALA A 111 9.54 18.79 8.59
CA ALA A 111 9.14 20.17 8.85
C ALA A 111 9.12 21.17 7.66
N GLU A 112 9.28 20.72 6.41
CA GLU A 112 9.37 21.64 5.25
C GLU A 112 8.64 21.17 3.96
N GLY A 113 7.92 20.03 3.94
CA GLY A 113 7.48 19.51 2.64
C GLY A 113 6.36 18.48 2.58
N PHE A 114 5.54 18.33 3.63
CA PHE A 114 4.28 17.60 3.45
C PHE A 114 3.30 18.46 2.66
N GLN A 115 3.08 18.12 1.39
CA GLN A 115 2.34 18.94 0.42
C GLN A 115 0.96 18.40 0.05
N PHE A 116 0.49 17.32 0.69
CA PHE A 116 -0.79 16.71 0.32
C PHE A 116 -1.96 17.32 1.09
N SER A 117 -3.03 17.57 0.35
CA SER A 117 -4.37 17.91 0.83
C SER A 117 -5.35 16.80 0.46
N VAL A 118 -6.48 16.74 1.16
CA VAL A 118 -7.60 15.87 0.74
C VAL A 118 -8.06 16.28 -0.65
N GLY A 119 -8.21 15.30 -1.55
CA GLY A 119 -8.54 15.51 -2.95
C GLY A 119 -7.34 15.45 -3.89
N ASP A 120 -6.11 15.60 -3.38
CA ASP A 120 -4.90 15.51 -4.21
C ASP A 120 -4.69 14.09 -4.77
N VAL A 121 -3.93 14.02 -5.85
CA VAL A 121 -3.40 12.76 -6.37
C VAL A 121 -1.98 12.60 -5.87
N ALA A 122 -1.76 11.60 -5.02
CA ALA A 122 -0.45 11.16 -4.60
C ALA A 122 0.03 10.01 -5.49
N HIS A 123 1.32 10.01 -5.83
CA HIS A 123 1.97 8.92 -6.54
C HIS A 123 2.62 7.97 -5.54
N ILE A 124 2.03 6.79 -5.40
CA ILE A 124 2.38 5.79 -4.39
C ILE A 124 3.40 4.81 -4.95
N SER A 125 4.44 4.52 -4.17
CA SER A 125 5.40 3.45 -4.48
C SER A 125 5.74 2.62 -3.25
N LEU A 126 6.27 1.42 -3.49
CA LEU A 126 6.83 0.59 -2.43
C LEU A 126 8.26 1.05 -2.10
N ARG A 127 8.56 1.21 -0.82
CA ARG A 127 9.92 1.46 -0.33
C ARG A 127 10.84 0.31 -0.75
N ARG A 128 11.99 0.64 -1.34
CA ARG A 128 12.99 -0.35 -1.73
C ARG A 128 13.39 -1.23 -0.54
N GLY A 129 13.38 -2.55 -0.74
CA GLY A 129 13.72 -3.53 0.29
C GLY A 129 12.65 -3.69 1.38
N ALA A 130 11.42 -3.22 1.16
CA ALA A 130 10.28 -3.60 1.99
C ALA A 130 10.16 -5.14 2.05
N ASN A 131 9.76 -5.66 3.21
CA ASN A 131 9.50 -7.08 3.38
C ASN A 131 7.99 -7.29 3.44
N CYS A 132 7.39 -7.53 2.28
CA CYS A 132 5.96 -7.76 2.16
C CYS A 132 5.69 -9.27 2.15
N PRO A 133 5.03 -9.83 3.19
CA PRO A 133 4.65 -11.23 3.16
C PRO A 133 3.55 -11.49 2.14
N MET A 134 3.71 -12.54 1.34
CA MET A 134 2.59 -13.17 0.63
C MET A 134 1.79 -14.00 1.62
N LEU A 135 0.51 -13.67 1.81
CA LEU A 135 -0.35 -14.42 2.72
C LEU A 135 -0.83 -15.73 2.08
N PRO A 136 -1.06 -16.78 2.88
CA PRO A 136 -1.68 -18.02 2.40
C PRO A 136 -3.08 -17.75 1.82
N SER A 137 -3.46 -18.59 0.85
CA SER A 137 -4.75 -18.51 0.14
C SER A 137 -5.90 -19.01 1.00
#